data_AF-A0A7D6DPH8-F1
#
_entry.id   AF-A0A7D6DPH8-F1
#
_cell.length_a   1.000
_cell.length_b   1.000
_cell.length_c   1.000
_cell.angle_alpha   90.00
_cell.angle_beta   90.00
_cell.angle_gamma   90.00
#
_symmetry.space_group_name_H-M   'P 1'
#
loop_
_entity.id
_entity.type
_entity.pdbx_description
1 polymer ?
#
loop_
_entity_poly.entity_id
_entity_poly.type
_entity_poly.pdbx_seq_one_letter_code
_entity_poly.pdbx_strand_id
1 'polypeptide(L)'
;MACATFGLVFGGLIGGPIARFLVRNMKTPAVSQNSEDDKETPMAFEKPQTGRVISSLVLIETLAMIAICMVVGKLVSQWLLDSYQFTLPTFVCVLFTGVIFSNSLSWVGFYRVFDRAVSVLGNVSLSLFLAMALMSLKLWELASLAIPMLIILIIQAIVMGFYAIFVTFPVMGKNYDAAVLAAGHCGVGLGATPSAIANMQAVTERCGPSHLAFLVVPIVGAFFIDIINALVIKFYLWLPIFSTPIMNG
;
A
#
# COMPACT_ATOMS: atom_id res chain seq x y z
N MET A 1 17.45 5.99 5.75
CA MET A 1 16.37 6.96 5.50
C MET A 1 16.31 7.33 4.01
N ALA A 2 17.34 7.94 3.42
CA ALA A 2 17.33 8.38 2.02
C ALA A 2 17.00 7.29 0.98
N CYS A 3 17.52 6.07 1.13
CA CYS A 3 17.20 4.95 0.21
C CYS A 3 15.73 4.50 0.29
N ALA A 4 15.10 4.59 1.46
CA ALA A 4 13.68 4.23 1.63
C ALA A 4 12.79 5.25 0.93
N THR A 5 13.10 6.55 1.07
CA THR A 5 12.43 7.63 0.35
C THR A 5 12.64 7.52 -1.16
N PHE A 6 13.85 7.17 -1.60
CA PHE A 6 14.14 6.88 -3.01
C PHE A 6 13.28 5.72 -3.53
N GLY A 7 13.24 4.59 -2.83
CA GLY A 7 12.47 3.42 -3.23
C GLY A 7 10.98 3.71 -3.36
N LEU A 8 10.40 4.44 -2.41
CA LEU A 8 9.01 4.91 -2.45
C LEU A 8 8.73 5.77 -3.69
N VAL A 9 9.60 6.74 -3.97
CA VAL A 9 9.45 7.67 -5.10
C VAL A 9 9.63 6.95 -6.43
N PHE A 10 10.71 6.19 -6.60
CA PHE A 10 10.97 5.47 -7.84
C PHE A 10 9.98 4.32 -8.07
N GLY A 11 9.50 3.67 -7.01
CA GLY A 11 8.41 2.70 -7.09
C GLY A 11 7.12 3.30 -7.63
N GLY A 12 6.79 4.54 -7.24
CA GLY A 12 5.68 5.30 -7.81
C GLY A 12 5.92 5.82 -9.23
N LEU A 13 7.18 6.13 -9.58
CA LEU A 13 7.52 6.68 -10.90
C LEU A 13 7.54 5.60 -12.00
N ILE A 14 7.97 4.38 -11.67
CA ILE A 14 8.21 3.30 -12.65
C ILE A 14 6.94 2.53 -13.02
N GLY A 15 5.96 2.43 -12.11
CA GLY A 15 4.74 1.67 -12.36
C GLY A 15 3.91 2.21 -13.53
N GLY A 16 3.81 3.54 -13.67
CA GLY A 16 3.07 4.19 -14.76
C GLY A 16 3.62 3.85 -16.16
N PRO A 17 4.92 4.06 -16.46
CA PRO A 17 5.53 3.67 -17.72
C PRO A 17 5.39 2.18 -18.05
N ILE A 18 5.57 1.29 -17.06
CA ILE A 18 5.41 -0.15 -17.26
C ILE A 18 3.96 -0.50 -17.57
N ALA A 19 3.01 0.03 -16.82
CA ALA A 19 1.60 -0.18 -17.09
C ALA A 19 1.21 0.31 -18.48
N ARG A 20 1.68 1.49 -18.88
CA ARG A 20 1.43 2.06 -20.21
C ARG A 20 2.00 1.17 -21.32
N PHE A 21 3.18 0.61 -21.11
CA PHE A 21 3.78 -0.33 -22.05
C PHE A 21 2.96 -1.62 -22.18
N LEU A 22 2.51 -2.19 -21.06
CA LEU A 22 1.73 -3.43 -21.04
C LEU A 22 0.31 -3.26 -21.61
N VAL A 23 -0.38 -2.19 -21.25
CA VAL A 23 -1.79 -1.95 -21.62
C VAL A 23 -1.96 -1.48 -23.07
N ARG A 24 -0.90 -0.99 -23.73
CA ARG A 24 -0.96 -0.36 -25.07
C ARG A 24 -1.73 -1.16 -26.13
N ASN A 25 -1.67 -2.49 -26.08
CA ASN A 25 -2.28 -3.37 -27.08
C ASN A 25 -3.46 -4.18 -26.53
N MET A 26 -4.01 -3.81 -25.37
CA MET A 26 -5.09 -4.54 -24.70
C MET A 26 -6.43 -3.85 -24.87
N LYS A 27 -7.51 -4.64 -24.82
CA LYS A 27 -8.85 -4.11 -24.58
C LYS A 27 -8.92 -3.71 -23.11
N THR A 28 -8.92 -2.43 -22.83
CA THR A 28 -9.20 -1.90 -21.49
C THR A 28 -10.68 -2.06 -21.21
N PRO A 29 -11.10 -2.29 -19.95
CA PRO A 29 -12.47 -2.02 -19.54
C PRO A 29 -12.81 -0.62 -20.07
N ALA A 30 -13.87 -0.50 -20.87
CA ALA A 30 -14.28 0.83 -21.31
C ALA A 30 -14.42 1.71 -20.06
N VAL A 31 -14.05 2.98 -20.15
CA VAL A 31 -14.47 3.97 -19.15
C VAL A 31 -15.98 4.12 -19.32
N SER A 32 -16.73 3.13 -18.85
CA SER A 32 -18.18 3.11 -18.91
C SER A 32 -18.64 4.09 -17.85
N GLN A 33 -18.85 5.33 -18.29
CA GLN A 33 -19.53 6.35 -17.50
C GLN A 33 -21.00 6.00 -17.21
N ASN A 34 -21.53 4.89 -17.73
CA ASN A 34 -22.90 4.44 -17.50
C ASN A 34 -22.98 2.89 -17.50
N SER A 35 -22.77 2.26 -16.35
CA SER A 35 -23.19 0.88 -16.13
C SER A 35 -23.82 0.80 -14.74
N GLU A 36 -25.14 0.81 -14.71
CA GLU A 36 -25.98 0.67 -13.51
C GLU A 36 -25.94 -0.74 -12.89
N ASP A 37 -24.90 -1.55 -13.17
CA ASP A 37 -24.86 -2.98 -12.82
C ASP A 37 -23.75 -3.39 -11.85
N ASP A 38 -23.02 -2.44 -11.25
CA ASP A 38 -22.14 -2.77 -10.11
C ASP A 38 -22.97 -2.85 -8.82
N LYS A 39 -23.55 -4.03 -8.59
CA LYS A 39 -24.12 -4.42 -7.29
C LYS A 39 -23.05 -4.78 -6.25
N GLU A 40 -21.78 -4.75 -6.62
CA GLU A 40 -20.66 -4.91 -5.67
C GLU A 40 -20.22 -3.55 -5.15
N THR A 41 -20.18 -3.41 -3.83
CA THR A 41 -19.69 -2.22 -3.13
C THR A 41 -18.28 -1.89 -3.64
N PRO A 42 -18.07 -0.74 -4.34
CA PRO A 42 -16.74 -0.39 -4.84
C PRO A 42 -15.76 -0.30 -3.68
N MET A 43 -14.56 -0.88 -3.83
CA MET A 43 -13.53 -0.69 -2.81
C MET A 43 -13.20 0.79 -2.68
N ALA A 44 -12.85 1.24 -1.47
CA ALA A 44 -12.63 2.66 -1.17
C ALA A 44 -11.63 3.36 -2.11
N PHE A 45 -10.71 2.65 -2.77
CA PHE A 45 -9.72 3.26 -3.66
C PHE A 45 -10.03 3.12 -5.17
N GLU A 46 -11.09 2.40 -5.55
CA GLU A 46 -11.35 1.97 -6.93
C GLU A 46 -12.14 2.99 -7.77
N LYS A 47 -13.06 3.75 -7.16
CA LYS A 47 -13.91 4.74 -7.84
C LYS A 47 -13.97 6.08 -7.07
N PRO A 48 -13.11 7.07 -7.38
CA PRO A 48 -13.06 8.34 -6.64
C PRO A 48 -14.28 9.28 -6.83
N GLN A 49 -15.15 9.09 -7.84
CA GLN A 49 -15.98 10.18 -8.40
C GLN A 49 -17.52 10.04 -8.33
N THR A 50 -18.13 8.99 -7.76
CA THR A 50 -19.60 8.84 -7.82
C THR A 50 -20.33 9.76 -6.84
N GLY A 51 -21.04 10.81 -7.29
CA GLY A 51 -21.59 11.95 -6.50
C GLY A 51 -22.60 11.67 -5.37
N ARG A 52 -22.32 12.24 -4.18
CA ARG A 52 -23.23 12.50 -3.04
C ARG A 52 -22.46 13.34 -2.01
N VAL A 53 -23.12 14.34 -1.45
CA VAL A 53 -22.54 15.41 -0.63
C VAL A 53 -21.81 14.88 0.61
N ILE A 54 -20.54 15.27 0.76
CA ILE A 54 -19.73 15.05 1.96
C ILE A 54 -20.03 16.21 2.91
N SER A 55 -20.62 15.93 4.07
CA SER A 55 -20.75 16.93 5.13
C SER A 55 -19.45 17.00 5.93
N SER A 56 -19.02 18.21 6.32
CA SER A 56 -17.85 18.42 7.17
C SER A 56 -17.92 17.60 8.47
N LEU A 57 -19.14 17.40 8.99
CA LEU A 57 -19.36 16.59 10.19
C LEU A 57 -18.95 15.12 9.98
N VAL A 58 -19.36 14.50 8.87
CA VAL A 58 -19.04 13.10 8.55
C VAL A 58 -17.54 12.91 8.36
N LEU A 59 -16.86 13.92 7.80
CA LEU A 59 -15.40 13.90 7.63
C LEU A 59 -14.69 13.95 8.99
N ILE A 60 -15.14 14.81 9.91
CA ILE A 60 -14.62 14.90 11.28
C ILE A 60 -14.88 13.60 12.05
N GLU A 61 -16.08 13.02 11.96
CA GLU A 61 -16.39 11.72 12.58
C GLU A 61 -15.48 10.62 12.05
N THR A 62 -15.27 10.56 10.73
CA THR A 62 -14.38 9.57 10.11
C THR A 62 -12.93 9.76 10.56
N LEU A 63 -12.45 11.01 10.67
CA LEU A 63 -11.13 11.33 11.21
C LEU A 63 -10.99 10.88 12.67
N ALA A 64 -11.98 11.18 13.51
CA ALA A 64 -11.99 10.78 14.92
C ALA A 64 -11.95 9.26 15.05
N MET A 65 -12.73 8.55 14.23
CA MET A 65 -12.75 7.10 14.16
C MET A 65 -11.39 6.50 13.78
N ILE A 66 -10.75 7.03 12.73
CA ILE A 66 -9.39 6.61 12.33
C ILE A 66 -8.39 6.90 13.46
N ALA A 67 -8.49 8.05 14.12
CA ALA A 67 -7.63 8.40 15.26
C ALA A 67 -7.81 7.44 16.45
N ILE A 68 -9.05 7.10 16.80
CA ILE A 68 -9.34 6.12 17.86
C ILE A 68 -8.75 4.75 17.50
N CYS A 69 -8.94 4.30 16.26
CA CYS A 69 -8.37 3.02 15.80
C CYS A 69 -6.83 3.03 15.88
N MET A 70 -6.18 4.13 15.52
CA MET A 70 -4.72 4.29 15.63
C MET A 70 -4.25 4.23 17.09
N VAL A 71 -4.92 4.94 18.00
CA VAL A 71 -4.55 4.96 19.43
C VAL A 71 -4.74 3.58 20.04
N VAL A 72 -5.94 2.99 19.89
CA VAL A 72 -6.26 1.67 20.45
C VAL A 72 -5.36 0.60 19.84
N GLY A 73 -5.16 0.60 18.52
CA GLY A 73 -4.29 -0.38 17.86
C GLY A 73 -2.82 -0.27 18.28
N LYS A 74 -2.32 0.95 18.53
CA LYS A 74 -0.96 1.14 19.07
C LYS A 74 -0.85 0.61 20.50
N LEU A 75 -1.84 0.87 21.35
CA LEU A 75 -1.88 0.33 22.72
C LEU A 75 -1.91 -1.20 22.71
N VAL A 76 -2.74 -1.80 21.85
CA VAL A 76 -2.79 -3.26 21.66
C VAL A 76 -1.43 -3.79 21.20
N SER A 77 -0.78 -3.11 20.23
CA SER A 77 0.55 -3.49 19.75
C SER A 77 1.61 -3.46 20.86
N GLN A 78 1.59 -2.43 21.71
CA GLN A 78 2.52 -2.32 22.84
C GLN A 78 2.24 -3.39 23.90
N TRP A 79 0.97 -3.60 24.24
CA TRP A 79 0.57 -4.62 25.21
C TRP A 79 0.95 -6.04 24.77
N LEU A 80 0.84 -6.33 23.47
CA LEU A 80 1.25 -7.62 22.88
C LEU A 80 2.77 -7.83 22.92
N LEU A 81 3.54 -6.76 22.67
CA LEU A 81 5.00 -6.76 22.80
C LEU A 81 5.43 -7.06 24.23
N ASP A 82 4.86 -6.34 25.21
CA ASP A 82 5.26 -6.45 26.61
C ASP A 82 4.85 -7.79 27.24
N SER A 83 3.67 -8.32 26.87
CA SER A 83 3.12 -9.53 27.50
C SER A 83 3.64 -10.83 26.88
N TYR A 84 3.85 -10.87 25.56
CA TYR A 84 4.16 -12.11 24.83
C TYR A 84 5.50 -12.09 24.09
N GLN A 85 6.27 -10.99 24.17
CA GLN A 85 7.45 -10.72 23.34
C GLN A 85 7.20 -10.91 21.84
N PHE A 86 5.94 -10.78 21.44
CA PHE A 86 5.53 -11.05 20.08
C PHE A 86 5.54 -9.75 19.29
N THR A 87 6.67 -9.49 18.61
CA THR A 87 6.77 -8.36 17.69
C THR A 87 5.89 -8.60 16.45
N LEU A 88 4.81 -7.85 16.34
CA LEU A 88 3.93 -7.78 15.17
C LEU A 88 3.97 -6.32 14.67
N PRO A 89 3.94 -6.06 13.34
CA PRO A 89 3.90 -4.70 12.84
C PRO A 89 2.70 -3.92 13.39
N THR A 90 2.93 -2.73 13.93
CA THR A 90 1.89 -1.94 14.60
C THR A 90 0.70 -1.63 13.69
N PHE A 91 0.95 -1.41 12.39
CA PHE A 91 -0.11 -1.21 11.40
C PHE A 91 -1.09 -2.40 11.34
N VAL A 92 -0.63 -3.64 11.54
CA VAL A 92 -1.49 -4.82 11.57
C VAL A 92 -2.45 -4.76 12.76
N CYS A 93 -1.96 -4.40 13.95
CA CYS A 93 -2.81 -4.21 15.15
C CYS A 93 -3.84 -3.09 14.95
N VAL A 94 -3.45 -2.00 14.30
CA VAL A 94 -4.34 -0.89 13.94
C VAL A 94 -5.41 -1.33 12.93
N LEU A 95 -5.03 -2.09 11.90
CA LEU A 95 -5.96 -2.64 10.91
C LEU A 95 -6.99 -3.55 11.58
N PHE A 96 -6.55 -4.51 12.41
CA PHE A 96 -7.45 -5.40 13.15
C PHE A 96 -8.40 -4.64 14.07
N THR A 97 -7.88 -3.62 14.78
CA THR A 97 -8.71 -2.74 15.60
C THR A 97 -9.78 -2.06 14.76
N GLY A 98 -9.42 -1.53 13.58
CA GLY A 98 -10.36 -0.94 12.65
C GLY A 98 -11.44 -1.90 12.14
N VAL A 99 -11.07 -3.16 11.86
CA VAL A 99 -12.02 -4.21 11.45
C VAL A 99 -12.99 -4.56 12.59
N ILE A 100 -12.48 -4.73 13.82
CA ILE A 100 -13.32 -5.00 14.99
C ILE A 100 -14.27 -3.82 15.23
N PHE A 101 -13.76 -2.59 15.14
CA PHE A 101 -14.55 -1.39 15.39
C PHE A 101 -15.64 -1.20 14.32
N SER A 102 -15.30 -1.37 13.03
CA SER A 102 -16.26 -1.24 11.93
C SER A 102 -17.36 -2.32 11.98
N ASN A 103 -16.99 -3.57 12.32
CA ASN A 103 -17.94 -4.65 12.46
C ASN A 103 -18.86 -4.45 13.69
N SER A 104 -18.27 -4.04 14.83
CA SER A 104 -19.03 -3.77 16.07
C SER A 104 -20.03 -2.63 15.90
N LEU A 105 -19.63 -1.50 15.28
CA LEU A 105 -20.52 -0.37 15.03
C LEU A 105 -21.66 -0.72 14.06
N SER A 106 -21.35 -1.52 13.03
CA SER A 106 -22.34 -2.01 12.07
C SER A 106 -23.35 -2.93 12.74
N TRP A 107 -22.89 -3.82 13.62
CA TRP A 107 -23.73 -4.75 14.37
C TRP A 107 -24.65 -4.06 15.38
N VAL A 108 -24.14 -3.02 16.06
CA VAL A 108 -24.89 -2.24 17.05
C VAL A 108 -25.87 -1.24 16.40
N GLY A 109 -25.81 -1.06 15.07
CA GLY A 109 -26.75 -0.23 14.30
C GLY A 109 -26.61 1.29 14.52
N PHE A 110 -25.60 1.72 15.28
CA PHE A 110 -25.39 3.13 15.66
C PHE A 110 -24.79 3.97 14.54
N TYR A 111 -23.92 3.40 13.71
CA TYR A 111 -23.21 4.14 12.68
C TYR A 111 -22.65 3.19 11.61
N ARG A 112 -22.99 3.43 10.34
CA ARG A 112 -22.31 2.76 9.22
C ARG A 112 -21.12 3.63 8.82
N VAL A 113 -19.93 3.04 8.86
CA VAL A 113 -18.71 3.68 8.36
C VAL A 113 -19.00 4.20 6.96
N PHE A 114 -18.81 5.50 6.77
CA PHE A 114 -19.06 6.11 5.48
C PHE A 114 -17.86 5.81 4.57
N ASP A 115 -17.92 4.70 3.83
CA ASP A 115 -16.83 4.20 2.97
C ASP A 115 -16.24 5.29 2.06
N ARG A 116 -17.08 6.23 1.63
CA ARG A 116 -16.66 7.39 0.85
C ARG A 116 -15.82 8.39 1.62
N ALA A 117 -16.15 8.71 2.87
CA ALA A 117 -15.33 9.62 3.67
C ALA A 117 -13.96 8.98 3.91
N VAL A 118 -13.93 7.67 4.19
CA VAL A 118 -12.68 6.90 4.31
C VAL A 118 -11.89 6.91 2.99
N SER A 119 -12.55 6.73 1.85
CA SER A 119 -11.96 6.83 0.51
C SER A 119 -11.33 8.20 0.24
N VAL A 120 -12.08 9.27 0.49
CA VAL A 120 -11.61 10.66 0.24
C VAL A 120 -10.45 11.00 1.15
N LEU A 121 -10.56 10.68 2.45
CA LEU A 121 -9.45 10.82 3.38
C LEU A 121 -8.24 10.01 2.96
N GLY A 122 -8.43 8.74 2.59
CA GLY A 122 -7.37 7.86 2.11
C GLY A 122 -6.63 8.43 0.90
N ASN A 123 -7.37 8.92 -0.10
CA ASN A 123 -6.80 9.52 -1.32
C ASN A 123 -6.05 10.84 -1.02
N VAL A 124 -6.60 11.68 -0.14
CA VAL A 124 -5.92 12.92 0.30
C VAL A 124 -4.65 12.57 1.10
N SER A 125 -4.74 11.66 2.06
CA SER A 125 -3.60 11.20 2.86
C SER A 125 -2.52 10.56 1.99
N LEU A 126 -2.90 9.73 1.02
CA LEU A 126 -1.96 9.14 0.06
C LEU A 126 -1.24 10.21 -0.76
N SER A 127 -1.99 11.18 -1.29
CA SER A 127 -1.43 12.27 -2.08
C SER A 127 -0.47 13.13 -1.27
N LEU A 128 -0.83 13.45 -0.03
CA LEU A 128 0.03 14.17 0.92
C LEU A 128 1.27 13.36 1.28
N PHE A 129 1.12 12.06 1.52
CA PHE A 129 2.24 11.16 1.83
C PHE A 129 3.26 11.10 0.69
N LEU A 130 2.80 10.95 -0.55
CA LEU A 130 3.67 10.95 -1.73
C LEU A 130 4.37 12.30 -1.92
N ALA A 131 3.65 13.40 -1.73
CA ALA A 131 4.23 14.74 -1.83
C ALA A 131 5.31 14.97 -0.75
N MET A 132 5.05 14.58 0.49
CA MET A 132 6.03 14.66 1.58
C MET A 132 7.25 13.77 1.32
N ALA A 133 7.04 12.56 0.78
CA ALA A 133 8.13 11.66 0.42
C ALA A 133 9.03 12.29 -0.67
N LEU A 134 8.43 12.91 -1.69
CA LEU A 134 9.17 13.63 -2.74
C LEU A 134 9.96 14.82 -2.19
N MET A 135 9.35 15.64 -1.33
CA MET A 135 10.03 16.79 -0.70
C MET A 135 11.16 16.39 0.25
N SER A 136 11.03 15.25 0.93
CA SER A 136 12.04 14.70 1.83
C SER A 136 13.23 14.06 1.10
N LEU A 137 13.17 13.91 -0.22
CA LEU A 137 14.17 13.16 -0.97
C LEU A 137 15.43 14.00 -1.18
N LYS A 138 16.46 13.73 -0.36
CA LYS A 138 17.76 14.38 -0.46
C LYS A 138 18.70 13.60 -1.39
N LEU A 139 18.52 13.78 -2.71
CA LEU A 139 19.39 13.16 -3.74
C LEU A 139 20.88 13.44 -3.49
N TRP A 140 21.18 14.64 -2.98
CA TRP A 140 22.54 15.08 -2.74
C TRP A 140 23.23 14.33 -1.59
N GLU A 141 22.49 13.96 -0.53
CA GLU A 141 23.03 13.12 0.57
C GLU A 141 23.30 11.68 0.10
N LEU A 142 22.50 11.18 -0.85
CA LEU A 142 22.72 9.90 -1.52
C LEU A 142 23.96 9.93 -2.41
N ALA A 143 24.18 11.03 -3.14
CA ALA A 143 25.30 11.20 -4.04
C ALA A 143 26.63 11.43 -3.31
N SER A 144 26.63 12.15 -2.18
CA SER A 144 27.86 12.55 -1.47
C SER A 144 28.46 11.46 -0.57
N LEU A 145 27.63 10.55 -0.02
CA LEU A 145 28.09 9.44 0.82
C LEU A 145 28.05 8.07 0.12
N ALA A 146 27.36 7.95 -1.04
CA ALA A 146 26.95 6.63 -1.51
C ALA A 146 26.71 6.51 -3.05
N ILE A 147 27.67 6.93 -3.89
CA ILE A 147 27.68 6.57 -5.33
C ILE A 147 27.41 5.06 -5.53
N PRO A 148 28.00 4.13 -4.75
CA PRO A 148 27.68 2.71 -4.84
C PRO A 148 26.21 2.37 -4.56
N MET A 149 25.57 3.04 -3.59
CA MET A 149 24.16 2.80 -3.27
C MET A 149 23.24 3.28 -4.39
N LEU A 150 23.55 4.42 -5.01
CA LEU A 150 22.75 4.93 -6.13
C LEU A 150 22.80 3.96 -7.33
N ILE A 151 23.95 3.36 -7.60
CA ILE A 151 24.10 2.30 -8.62
C ILE A 151 23.22 1.09 -8.26
N ILE A 152 23.27 0.61 -7.01
CA ILE A 152 22.44 -0.52 -6.56
C ILE A 152 20.96 -0.22 -6.74
N LEU A 153 20.51 0.97 -6.34
CA LEU A 153 19.11 1.37 -6.42
C LEU A 153 18.61 1.49 -7.87
N ILE A 154 19.45 1.98 -8.79
CA ILE A 154 19.11 2.01 -10.22
C ILE A 154 19.03 0.60 -10.79
N ILE A 155 20.00 -0.27 -10.48
CA ILE A 155 19.98 -1.66 -10.92
C ILE A 155 18.73 -2.36 -10.39
N GLN A 156 18.41 -2.18 -9.11
CA GLN A 156 17.20 -2.73 -8.49
C GLN A 156 15.94 -2.25 -9.20
N ALA A 157 15.85 -0.96 -9.53
CA ALA A 157 14.73 -0.39 -10.26
C ALA A 157 14.53 -1.00 -11.65
N ILE A 158 15.63 -1.18 -12.39
CA ILE A 158 15.64 -1.83 -13.70
C ILE A 158 15.24 -3.30 -13.60
N VAL A 159 15.86 -4.05 -12.67
CA VAL A 159 15.56 -5.46 -12.44
C VAL A 159 14.10 -5.65 -12.04
N MET A 160 13.56 -4.79 -11.17
CA MET A 160 12.17 -4.84 -10.78
C MET A 160 11.24 -4.60 -11.97
N GLY A 161 11.56 -3.62 -12.82
CA GLY A 161 10.78 -3.37 -14.03
C GLY A 161 10.77 -4.56 -14.99
N PHE A 162 11.94 -5.19 -15.21
CA PHE A 162 12.03 -6.41 -15.99
C PHE A 162 11.26 -7.57 -15.36
N TYR A 163 11.34 -7.74 -14.04
CA TYR A 163 10.59 -8.78 -13.33
C TYR A 163 9.08 -8.59 -13.46
N ALA A 164 8.59 -7.35 -13.38
CA ALA A 164 7.19 -7.05 -13.56
C ALA A 164 6.71 -7.41 -14.98
N ILE A 165 7.50 -7.07 -16.01
CA ILE A 165 7.16 -7.31 -17.42
C ILE A 165 7.27 -8.79 -17.80
N PHE A 166 8.35 -9.46 -17.42
CA PHE A 166 8.68 -10.81 -17.90
C PHE A 166 8.22 -11.94 -16.97
N VAL A 167 7.93 -11.65 -15.70
CA VAL A 167 7.49 -12.66 -14.73
C VAL A 167 6.09 -12.36 -14.24
N THR A 168 5.87 -11.20 -13.61
CA THR A 168 4.58 -10.91 -12.95
C THR A 168 3.43 -10.87 -13.96
N PHE A 169 3.60 -10.11 -15.04
CA PHE A 169 2.59 -9.95 -16.07
C PHE A 169 2.19 -11.28 -16.78
N PRO A 170 3.13 -12.14 -17.22
CA PRO A 170 2.76 -13.43 -17.81
C PRO A 170 2.19 -14.43 -16.81
N VAL A 171 2.71 -14.49 -15.59
CA VAL A 171 2.18 -15.40 -14.55
C VAL A 171 0.75 -15.04 -14.15
N MET A 172 0.39 -13.75 -14.19
CA MET A 172 -0.97 -13.28 -13.90
C MET A 172 -1.95 -13.36 -15.08
N GLY A 173 -1.58 -13.99 -16.19
CA GLY A 173 -2.51 -14.29 -17.30
C GLY A 173 -2.54 -13.26 -18.43
N LYS A 174 -1.61 -12.29 -18.46
CA LYS A 174 -1.41 -11.34 -19.58
C LYS A 174 -2.63 -10.50 -19.96
N ASN A 175 -3.55 -10.25 -19.03
CA ASN A 175 -4.74 -9.41 -19.22
C ASN A 175 -4.56 -8.01 -18.61
N TYR A 176 -5.61 -7.18 -18.71
CA TYR A 176 -5.61 -5.82 -18.14
C TYR A 176 -5.34 -5.84 -16.62
N ASP A 177 -6.02 -6.72 -15.88
CA ASP A 177 -5.81 -6.85 -14.42
C ASP A 177 -4.37 -7.24 -14.09
N ALA A 178 -3.74 -8.12 -14.88
CA ALA A 178 -2.33 -8.46 -14.74
C ALA A 178 -1.41 -7.25 -14.98
N ALA A 179 -1.79 -6.33 -15.87
CA ALA A 179 -1.02 -5.10 -16.10
C ALA A 179 -1.16 -4.11 -14.92
N VAL A 180 -2.36 -3.95 -14.36
CA VAL A 180 -2.60 -3.14 -13.15
C VAL A 180 -1.88 -3.75 -11.96
N LEU A 181 -1.93 -5.08 -11.80
CA LEU A 181 -1.22 -5.82 -10.76
C LEU A 181 0.29 -5.70 -10.93
N ALA A 182 0.83 -5.79 -12.15
CA ALA A 182 2.26 -5.57 -12.40
C ALA A 182 2.70 -4.15 -12.03
N ALA A 183 1.86 -3.13 -12.29
CA ALA A 183 2.11 -1.75 -11.87
C ALA A 183 2.09 -1.59 -10.35
N GLY A 184 1.12 -2.21 -9.68
CA GLY A 184 1.05 -2.29 -8.22
C GLY A 184 2.25 -3.02 -7.63
N HIS A 185 2.66 -4.13 -8.23
CA HIS A 185 3.81 -4.91 -7.81
C HIS A 185 5.10 -4.09 -7.90
N CYS A 186 5.31 -3.32 -8.96
CA CYS A 186 6.43 -2.37 -9.04
C CYS A 186 6.43 -1.38 -7.88
N GLY A 187 5.25 -0.88 -7.48
CA GLY A 187 5.10 0.05 -6.38
C GLY A 187 5.47 -0.56 -5.02
N VAL A 188 5.00 -1.77 -4.73
CA VAL A 188 5.35 -2.49 -3.49
C VAL A 188 6.81 -2.93 -3.50
N GLY A 189 7.30 -3.48 -4.63
CA GLY A 189 8.62 -4.11 -4.71
C GLY A 189 9.80 -3.15 -4.62
N LEU A 190 9.64 -1.90 -5.09
CA LEU A 190 10.64 -0.84 -4.93
C LEU A 190 10.39 0.05 -3.72
N GLY A 191 9.12 0.27 -3.40
CA GLY A 191 8.70 1.24 -2.40
C GLY A 191 7.91 0.58 -1.29
N ALA A 192 6.63 0.93 -1.25
CA ALA A 192 5.69 0.41 -0.27
C ALA A 192 4.28 0.38 -0.88
N THR A 193 3.34 -0.18 -0.14
CA THR A 193 1.91 -0.20 -0.46
C THR A 193 1.34 1.13 -0.96
N PRO A 194 1.63 2.31 -0.37
CA PRO A 194 1.17 3.59 -0.93
C PRO A 194 1.63 3.83 -2.37
N SER A 195 2.88 3.52 -2.71
CA SER A 195 3.36 3.65 -4.10
C SER A 195 2.62 2.71 -5.05
N ALA A 196 2.26 1.51 -4.58
CA ALA A 196 1.46 0.57 -5.35
C ALA A 196 0.04 1.08 -5.61
N ILE A 197 -0.64 1.59 -4.58
CA ILE A 197 -1.99 2.15 -4.71
C ILE A 197 -1.96 3.34 -5.67
N ALA A 198 -0.97 4.22 -5.57
CA ALA A 198 -0.80 5.36 -6.47
C ALA A 198 -0.62 4.92 -7.93
N ASN A 199 0.21 3.90 -8.18
CA ASN A 199 0.40 3.34 -9.52
C ASN A 199 -0.88 2.75 -10.08
N MET A 200 -1.58 1.93 -9.29
CA MET A 200 -2.83 1.31 -9.70
C MET A 200 -3.90 2.36 -9.99
N GLN A 201 -4.05 3.38 -9.13
CA GLN A 201 -4.98 4.49 -9.35
C GLN A 201 -4.66 5.28 -10.62
N ALA A 202 -3.39 5.61 -10.87
CA ALA A 202 -2.99 6.31 -12.08
C ALA A 202 -3.32 5.54 -13.37
N VAL A 203 -3.32 4.20 -13.31
CA VAL A 203 -3.70 3.34 -14.43
C VAL A 203 -5.22 3.23 -14.53
N THR A 204 -5.92 2.99 -13.42
CA THR A 204 -7.37 2.77 -13.45
C THR A 204 -8.16 4.04 -13.72
N GLU A 205 -7.64 5.21 -13.38
CA GLU A 205 -8.23 6.51 -13.75
C GLU A 205 -8.28 6.73 -15.27
N ARG A 206 -7.31 6.16 -16.01
CA ARG A 206 -7.21 6.33 -17.48
C ARG A 206 -7.79 5.14 -18.26
N CYS A 207 -7.72 3.94 -17.69
CA CYS A 207 -8.00 2.70 -18.40
C CYS A 207 -9.18 1.89 -17.81
N GLY A 208 -9.89 2.42 -16.81
CA GLY A 208 -11.02 1.74 -16.17
C GLY A 208 -10.64 1.00 -14.88
N PRO A 209 -11.61 0.59 -14.05
CA PRO A 209 -11.34 -0.04 -12.75
C PRO A 209 -10.77 -1.46 -12.87
N SER A 210 -10.09 -1.93 -11.83
CA SER A 210 -9.57 -3.30 -11.70
C SER A 210 -9.73 -3.82 -10.28
N HIS A 211 -10.85 -4.51 -10.02
CA HIS A 211 -11.19 -5.00 -8.68
C HIS A 211 -10.16 -6.02 -8.15
N LEU A 212 -9.69 -6.90 -9.03
CA LEU A 212 -8.71 -7.94 -8.68
C LEU A 212 -7.40 -7.33 -8.16
N ALA A 213 -6.86 -6.31 -8.85
CA ALA A 213 -5.60 -5.71 -8.46
C ALA A 213 -5.70 -4.98 -7.10
N PHE A 214 -6.78 -4.22 -6.88
CA PHE A 214 -7.01 -3.51 -5.62
C PHE A 214 -7.30 -4.43 -4.43
N LEU A 215 -7.74 -5.67 -4.67
CA LEU A 215 -7.94 -6.67 -3.62
C LEU A 215 -6.63 -7.39 -3.31
N VAL A 216 -5.95 -7.91 -4.33
CA VAL A 216 -4.79 -8.80 -4.18
C VAL A 216 -3.54 -8.03 -3.70
N VAL A 217 -3.25 -6.88 -4.31
CA VAL A 217 -1.97 -6.18 -4.08
C VAL A 217 -1.84 -5.66 -2.64
N PRO A 218 -2.85 -5.02 -2.01
CA PRO A 218 -2.71 -4.59 -0.61
C PRO A 218 -2.61 -5.75 0.38
N ILE A 219 -3.37 -6.83 0.16
CA ILE A 219 -3.36 -8.00 1.05
C ILE A 219 -1.99 -8.69 1.01
N VAL A 220 -1.49 -8.99 -0.20
CA VAL A 220 -0.20 -9.66 -0.34
C VAL A 220 0.94 -8.70 -0.03
N GLY A 221 0.90 -7.51 -0.64
CA GLY A 221 1.99 -6.54 -0.67
C GLY A 221 2.21 -5.77 0.62
N ALA A 222 1.16 -5.58 1.43
CA ALA A 222 1.29 -4.95 2.75
C ALA A 222 1.20 -6.00 3.85
N PHE A 223 0.06 -6.70 3.93
CA PHE A 223 -0.26 -7.48 5.10
C PHE A 223 0.59 -8.76 5.23
N PHE A 224 0.65 -9.59 4.19
CA PHE A 224 1.42 -10.84 4.26
C PHE A 224 2.92 -10.62 4.25
N ILE A 225 3.42 -9.71 3.41
CA ILE A 225 4.87 -9.41 3.38
C ILE A 225 5.34 -8.94 4.76
N ASP A 226 4.60 -8.07 5.44
CA ASP A 226 5.00 -7.55 6.75
C ASP A 226 5.00 -8.64 7.84
N ILE A 227 4.03 -9.57 7.82
CA ILE A 227 4.00 -10.71 8.74
C ILE A 227 5.16 -11.66 8.47
N ILE A 228 5.38 -12.03 7.21
CA ILE A 228 6.49 -12.92 6.81
C ILE A 228 7.82 -12.28 7.20
N ASN A 229 8.00 -10.98 6.94
CA ASN A 229 9.21 -10.25 7.30
C ASN A 229 9.46 -10.28 8.82
N ALA A 230 8.44 -10.02 9.63
CA ALA A 230 8.55 -10.12 11.09
C ALA A 230 8.93 -11.53 11.56
N LEU A 231 8.36 -12.57 10.96
CA LEU A 231 8.68 -13.97 11.27
C LEU A 231 10.10 -14.35 10.84
N VAL A 232 10.49 -13.99 9.62
CA VAL A 232 11.82 -14.27 9.05
C VAL A 232 12.91 -13.58 9.87
N ILE A 233 12.72 -12.32 10.24
CA ILE A 233 13.68 -11.59 11.09
C ILE A 233 13.82 -12.27 12.45
N LYS A 234 12.72 -12.61 13.13
CA LYS A 234 12.78 -13.33 14.41
C LYS A 234 13.49 -14.67 14.29
N PHE A 235 13.17 -15.43 13.24
CA PHE A 235 13.81 -16.71 12.97
C PHE A 235 15.32 -16.55 12.76
N TYR A 236 15.72 -15.53 12.00
CA TYR A 236 17.12 -15.25 11.72
C TYR A 236 17.89 -14.82 12.99
N LEU A 237 17.26 -14.03 13.85
CA LEU A 237 17.83 -13.63 15.15
C LEU A 237 17.89 -14.79 16.15
N TRP A 238 17.05 -15.81 15.99
CA TRP A 238 17.08 -17.02 16.81
C TRP A 238 18.21 -18.00 16.40
N LEU A 239 18.74 -17.89 15.18
CA LEU A 239 19.85 -18.72 14.72
C LEU A 239 21.14 -18.45 15.54
N PRO A 240 21.87 -19.50 15.94
CA PRO A 240 23.02 -19.39 16.85
C PRO A 240 24.23 -18.62 16.30
N ILE A 241 24.19 -18.28 15.00
CA ILE A 241 25.21 -17.46 14.31
C ILE A 241 25.07 -15.98 14.69
N PHE A 242 23.87 -15.53 15.07
CA PHE A 242 23.58 -14.14 15.48
C PHE A 242 23.29 -14.00 16.97
N SER A 243 23.07 -15.10 17.69
CA SER A 243 22.93 -15.11 19.15
C SER A 243 24.30 -15.12 19.85
N THR A 244 25.20 -14.18 19.55
CA THR A 244 26.28 -13.88 20.51
C THR A 244 25.68 -13.14 21.69
N PRO A 245 25.96 -13.56 22.94
CA PRO A 245 25.35 -12.94 24.11
C PRO A 245 25.91 -11.53 24.26
N ILE A 246 25.03 -10.53 24.25
CA ILE A 246 25.30 -9.26 24.91
C ILE A 246 25.18 -9.54 26.41
N MET A 247 26.21 -10.17 26.99
CA MET A 247 26.41 -10.22 28.43
C MET A 247 27.64 -9.36 28.77
N ASN A 248 27.37 -8.37 29.62
CA ASN A 248 28.27 -7.65 30.52
C ASN A 248 29.10 -6.50 29.93
N GLY A 249 28.65 -5.29 30.30
CA GLY A 249 29.32 -3.99 30.15
C GLY A 249 28.37 -2.89 30.60
#